data_AF-E6ZU02-F1
#
_entry.id   AF-E6ZU02-F1
#
_cell.length_a   1.000
_cell.length_b   1.000
_cell.length_c   1.000
_cell.angle_alpha   90.00
_cell.angle_beta   90.00
_cell.angle_gamma   90.00
#
_symmetry.space_group_name_H-M   'P 1'
#
loop_
_entity.id
_entity.type
_entity.pdbx_description
1 polymer ?
#
loop_
_entity_poly.entity_id
_entity_poly.type
_entity_poly.pdbx_seq_one_letter_code
_entity_poly.pdbx_strand_id
1 'polypeptide(L)'
;MRTSFSILLSILSLASSSVLALPASNTPHPYPGTQPGCGPQGCHNPTGTFGLVRSNRTYHQLCDQHSHTAQHDHRAKACFDTQLKLEKVLSAPSPRKLTGYIDGSDTNFVLFAGQIVTLDEQLELHVDEAKGENAKKHGCARVRIYHLPEWSKQLDEVWCAGHNEPIQL
;
A
#
# COMPACT_ATOMS: atom_id res chain seq x y z
N MET A 1 -34.20 33.66 -49.88
CA MET A 1 -35.69 33.68 -49.76
C MET A 1 -36.23 32.32 -50.19
N ARG A 2 -37.24 31.83 -49.46
CA ARG A 2 -38.03 30.59 -49.65
C ARG A 2 -37.44 29.26 -49.18
N THR A 3 -37.53 29.13 -47.86
CA THR A 3 -38.11 28.01 -47.10
C THR A 3 -38.88 26.93 -47.87
N SER A 4 -38.70 25.66 -47.47
CA SER A 4 -39.80 24.77 -47.07
C SER A 4 -39.29 23.62 -46.20
N PHE A 5 -39.87 23.52 -45.00
CA PHE A 5 -39.80 22.41 -44.08
C PHE A 5 -40.79 21.32 -44.49
N SER A 6 -40.49 20.05 -44.23
CA SER A 6 -41.52 19.06 -43.88
C SER A 6 -40.93 17.94 -43.04
N ILE A 7 -41.55 17.80 -41.87
CA ILE A 7 -41.34 16.86 -40.78
C ILE A 7 -42.05 15.55 -41.15
N LEU A 8 -41.48 14.39 -40.82
CA LEU A 8 -42.28 13.22 -40.42
C LEU A 8 -41.51 12.35 -39.42
N LEU A 9 -42.19 12.12 -38.31
CA LEU A 9 -41.77 11.52 -37.06
C LEU A 9 -42.12 10.02 -37.12
N SER A 10 -41.17 9.14 -36.80
CA SER A 10 -41.44 7.71 -36.65
C SER A 10 -40.87 7.22 -35.32
N ILE A 11 -41.75 7.07 -34.33
CA ILE A 11 -41.49 6.46 -33.03
C ILE A 11 -41.55 4.95 -33.23
N LEU A 12 -40.45 4.24 -32.98
CA LEU A 12 -40.45 2.77 -32.92
C LEU A 12 -40.06 2.33 -31.51
N SER A 13 -41.09 2.11 -30.68
CA SER A 13 -40.98 1.48 -29.37
C SER A 13 -40.91 -0.04 -29.54
N LEU A 14 -39.73 -0.62 -29.36
CA LEU A 14 -39.54 -2.06 -29.19
C LEU A 14 -39.39 -2.36 -27.70
N ALA A 15 -40.50 -2.82 -27.11
CA ALA A 15 -40.48 -3.53 -25.84
C ALA A 15 -40.04 -4.97 -26.13
N SER A 16 -38.85 -5.34 -25.66
CA SER A 16 -38.39 -6.73 -25.63
C SER A 16 -38.39 -7.22 -24.19
N SER A 17 -39.46 -7.92 -23.84
CA SER A 17 -39.57 -8.72 -22.63
C SER A 17 -38.66 -9.95 -22.77
N SER A 18 -37.44 -9.87 -22.27
CA SER A 18 -36.56 -11.04 -22.16
C SER A 18 -36.61 -11.60 -20.74
N VAL A 19 -37.50 -12.56 -20.51
CA VAL A 19 -37.42 -13.47 -19.35
C VAL A 19 -36.38 -14.53 -19.70
N LEU A 20 -35.15 -14.35 -19.24
CA LEU A 20 -34.14 -15.42 -19.26
C LEU A 20 -34.21 -16.17 -17.94
N ALA A 21 -34.87 -17.33 -17.99
CA ALA A 21 -34.68 -18.38 -17.00
C ALA A 21 -33.21 -18.84 -17.11
N LEU A 22 -32.44 -18.63 -16.04
CA LEU A 22 -31.10 -19.20 -15.90
C LEU A 22 -31.23 -20.60 -15.31
N PRO A 23 -30.56 -21.63 -15.89
CA PRO A 23 -30.44 -22.93 -15.26
C PRO A 23 -29.62 -22.80 -13.98
N ALA A 24 -30.02 -23.56 -12.95
CA ALA A 24 -29.24 -23.76 -11.74
C ALA A 24 -27.90 -24.40 -12.10
N SER A 25 -26.88 -23.56 -12.27
CA SER A 25 -25.50 -24.00 -12.39
C SER A 25 -24.96 -24.23 -10.99
N ASN A 26 -24.67 -25.49 -10.68
CA ASN A 26 -23.83 -25.90 -9.56
C ASN A 26 -22.49 -25.17 -9.67
N THR A 27 -22.34 -24.05 -8.96
CA THR A 27 -21.03 -23.43 -8.75
C THR A 27 -20.34 -24.11 -7.56
N PRO A 28 -19.04 -24.40 -7.67
CA PRO A 28 -18.26 -24.90 -6.55
C PRO A 28 -18.26 -23.83 -5.44
N HIS A 29 -18.39 -24.28 -4.20
CA HIS A 29 -18.34 -23.46 -3.00
C HIS A 29 -17.24 -22.39 -3.11
N PRO A 30 -17.56 -21.09 -2.93
CA PRO A 30 -16.53 -20.10 -2.78
C PRO A 30 -15.86 -20.39 -1.44
N TYR A 31 -14.58 -20.75 -1.50
CA TYR A 31 -13.66 -20.48 -0.39
C TYR A 31 -13.89 -19.03 0.07
N PRO A 32 -13.91 -18.73 1.38
CA PRO A 32 -14.28 -17.42 1.88
C PRO A 32 -13.37 -16.38 1.23
N GLY A 33 -13.97 -15.61 0.32
CA GLY A 33 -13.26 -14.67 -0.54
C GLY A 33 -12.63 -13.58 0.30
N THR A 34 -11.33 -13.40 0.12
CA THR A 34 -10.68 -12.12 0.36
C THR A 34 -11.42 -11.07 -0.45
N GLN A 35 -12.15 -10.19 0.23
CA GLN A 35 -12.76 -9.00 -0.37
C GLN A 35 -11.61 -8.16 -0.98
N PRO A 36 -11.79 -7.47 -2.12
CA PRO A 36 -10.78 -6.56 -2.64
C PRO A 36 -10.36 -5.56 -1.54
N GLY A 37 -9.05 -5.42 -1.28
CA GLY A 37 -8.52 -4.65 -0.15
C GLY A 37 -8.46 -5.40 1.20
N CYS A 38 -8.77 -6.70 1.22
CA CYS A 38 -8.57 -7.56 2.37
C CYS A 38 -7.62 -8.68 1.98
N GLY A 39 -6.38 -8.63 2.49
CA GLY A 39 -5.41 -9.69 2.32
C GLY A 39 -5.83 -11.01 2.99
N PRO A 40 -5.03 -12.08 2.85
CA PRO A 40 -5.24 -13.33 3.59
C PRO A 40 -5.19 -13.13 5.12
N GLN A 41 -4.71 -11.98 5.60
CA GLN A 41 -4.70 -11.59 7.01
C GLN A 41 -5.93 -10.78 7.47
N GLY A 42 -6.90 -10.51 6.58
CA GLY A 42 -8.13 -9.76 6.89
C GLY A 42 -8.18 -8.36 6.30
N CYS A 43 -9.27 -7.64 6.57
CA CYS A 43 -9.53 -6.32 6.00
C CYS A 43 -8.69 -5.22 6.65
N HIS A 44 -8.12 -4.34 5.82
CA HIS A 44 -7.43 -3.15 6.29
C HIS A 44 -8.45 -2.20 6.93
N ASN A 45 -8.40 -2.11 8.27
CA ASN A 45 -9.15 -1.19 9.13
C ASN A 45 -8.61 0.25 8.98
N PRO A 46 -9.26 1.31 9.53
CA PRO A 46 -9.35 2.66 8.94
C PRO A 46 -8.00 3.27 8.58
N THR A 47 -7.98 4.30 7.73
CA THR A 47 -6.74 5.00 7.35
C THR A 47 -6.27 5.97 8.44
N GLY A 48 -4.96 6.16 8.55
CA GLY A 48 -4.32 6.93 9.61
C GLY A 48 -2.85 6.59 9.85
N THR A 49 -2.20 7.33 10.75
CA THR A 49 -0.77 7.17 11.02
C THR A 49 -0.45 6.19 12.15
N PHE A 50 -1.47 5.69 12.87
CA PHE A 50 -1.42 4.55 13.80
C PHE A 50 -0.12 4.34 14.59
N GLY A 51 0.14 5.15 15.62
CA GLY A 51 1.32 4.93 16.48
C GLY A 51 2.66 5.32 15.85
N LEU A 52 2.70 5.68 14.56
CA LEU A 52 3.83 6.39 13.98
C LEU A 52 3.94 7.78 14.61
N VAL A 53 5.14 8.11 15.06
CA VAL A 53 5.42 9.39 15.72
C VAL A 53 5.86 10.41 14.68
N ARG A 54 5.18 11.55 14.61
CA ARG A 54 5.63 12.67 13.76
C ARG A 54 6.89 13.30 14.36
N SER A 55 8.03 13.08 13.72
CA SER A 55 9.32 13.65 14.13
C SER A 55 10.24 13.77 12.92
N ASN A 56 10.24 14.95 12.32
CA ASN A 56 11.12 15.29 11.19
C ASN A 56 12.59 14.95 11.50
N ARG A 57 13.07 15.39 12.68
CA ARG A 57 14.44 15.13 13.13
C ARG A 57 14.75 13.64 13.20
N THR A 58 13.87 12.85 13.82
CA THR A 58 14.16 11.42 14.03
C THR A 58 14.10 10.64 12.72
N TYR A 59 13.17 10.98 11.82
CA TYR A 59 13.14 10.40 10.48
C TYR A 59 14.47 10.63 9.76
N HIS A 60 14.91 11.87 9.61
CA HIS A 60 16.15 12.21 8.89
C HIS A 60 17.40 11.62 9.56
N GLN A 61 17.43 11.57 10.89
CA GLN A 61 18.51 10.89 11.61
C GLN A 61 18.63 9.40 11.28
N LEU A 62 17.51 8.73 10.98
CA LEU A 62 17.46 7.30 10.69
C LEU A 62 17.52 6.97 9.19
N CYS A 63 17.15 7.91 8.31
CA CYS A 63 16.89 7.64 6.90
C CYS A 63 17.84 8.35 5.92
N ASP A 64 18.39 9.51 6.27
CA ASP A 64 19.21 10.27 5.34
C ASP A 64 20.49 9.52 5.01
N GLN A 65 20.81 9.47 3.71
CA GLN A 65 22.07 8.92 3.25
C GLN A 65 23.23 9.71 3.89
N HIS A 66 24.25 8.98 4.37
CA HIS A 66 25.40 9.56 5.08
C HIS A 66 25.11 10.15 6.47
N SER A 67 23.89 10.02 7.00
CA SER A 67 23.66 10.26 8.43
C SER A 67 24.50 9.27 9.23
N HIS A 68 25.47 9.79 9.98
CA HIS A 68 26.26 8.98 10.91
C HIS A 68 25.34 8.28 11.93
N THR A 69 24.23 8.91 12.32
CA THR A 69 23.27 8.29 13.24
C THR A 69 22.57 7.09 12.59
N ALA A 70 22.19 7.19 11.30
CA ALA A 70 21.54 6.10 10.58
C ALA A 70 22.49 4.90 10.42
N GLN A 71 23.76 5.16 10.09
CA GLN A 71 24.79 4.14 9.85
C GLN A 71 25.15 3.32 11.11
N HIS A 72 24.96 3.88 12.31
CA HIS A 72 25.22 3.20 13.58
C HIS A 72 23.95 2.70 14.27
N ASP A 73 22.77 2.94 13.69
CA ASP A 73 21.53 2.37 14.22
C ASP A 73 21.34 0.94 13.70
N HIS A 74 21.55 -0.03 14.57
CA HIS A 74 21.48 -1.46 14.26
C HIS A 74 20.06 -2.03 14.19
N ARG A 75 19.02 -1.21 14.42
CA ARG A 75 17.64 -1.71 14.33
C ARG A 75 17.30 -1.87 12.85
N ALA A 76 16.85 -3.07 12.50
CA ALA A 76 16.38 -3.37 11.15
C ALA A 76 15.21 -2.45 10.79
N LYS A 77 15.41 -1.63 9.75
CA LYS A 77 14.44 -0.60 9.32
C LYS A 77 14.54 -0.32 7.83
N ALA A 78 13.44 0.17 7.27
CA ALA A 78 13.37 0.67 5.90
C ALA A 78 12.65 2.03 5.88
N CYS A 79 13.14 2.91 5.01
CA CYS A 79 12.62 4.26 4.83
C CYS A 79 11.95 4.35 3.47
N PHE A 80 10.84 5.08 3.39
CA PHE A 80 10.00 5.17 2.21
C PHE A 80 9.65 6.63 1.95
N ASP A 81 9.58 6.98 0.68
CA ASP A 81 9.00 8.20 0.16
C ASP A 81 7.81 7.82 -0.71
N THR A 82 6.62 8.22 -0.26
CA THR A 82 5.36 7.81 -0.90
C THR A 82 4.79 8.86 -1.84
N GLN A 83 5.25 10.11 -1.74
CA GLN A 83 4.60 11.27 -2.35
C GLN A 83 3.10 11.46 -1.99
N LEU A 84 2.55 10.65 -1.09
CA LEU A 84 1.16 10.63 -0.66
C LEU A 84 1.04 11.03 0.82
N LYS A 85 -0.07 11.66 1.21
CA LYS A 85 -0.30 12.05 2.61
C LYS A 85 -0.72 10.84 3.44
N LEU A 86 0.21 10.32 4.23
CA LEU A 86 0.09 9.06 4.97
C LEU A 86 -1.15 9.00 5.86
N GLU A 87 -1.56 10.12 6.46
CA GLU A 87 -2.77 10.17 7.30
C GLU A 87 -4.04 9.65 6.59
N LYS A 88 -4.10 9.76 5.25
CA LYS A 88 -5.27 9.38 4.48
C LYS A 88 -5.15 8.02 3.79
N VAL A 89 -3.94 7.55 3.57
CA VAL A 89 -3.67 6.41 2.69
C VAL A 89 -3.01 5.24 3.40
N LEU A 90 -2.42 5.45 4.57
CA LEU A 90 -1.77 4.39 5.33
C LEU A 90 -2.81 3.61 6.14
N SER A 91 -2.74 2.30 6.05
CA SER A 91 -3.52 1.37 6.87
C SER A 91 -2.60 0.28 7.40
N ALA A 92 -2.94 -0.28 8.56
CA ALA A 92 -2.16 -1.34 9.19
C ALA A 92 -3.09 -2.42 9.75
N PRO A 93 -2.82 -3.72 9.50
CA PRO A 93 -3.59 -4.81 10.10
C PRO A 93 -3.46 -4.86 11.63
N SER A 94 -2.38 -4.29 12.19
CA SER A 94 -2.12 -4.22 13.64
C SER A 94 -1.67 -2.81 14.07
N PRO A 95 -2.57 -1.81 14.07
CA PRO A 95 -2.20 -0.40 14.23
C PRO A 95 -1.58 -0.07 15.60
N ARG A 96 -1.90 -0.84 16.65
CA ARG A 96 -1.31 -0.67 17.99
C ARG A 96 0.15 -1.14 18.08
N LYS A 97 0.60 -1.95 17.13
CA LYS A 97 1.98 -2.47 17.06
C LYS A 97 2.82 -1.73 16.04
N LEU A 98 2.22 -0.81 15.28
CA LEU A 98 2.93 -0.03 14.29
C LEU A 98 3.82 0.98 15.01
N THR A 99 5.13 0.85 14.75
CA THR A 99 6.16 1.69 15.34
C THR A 99 7.04 2.24 14.24
N GLY A 100 7.34 3.52 14.32
CA GLY A 100 8.11 4.22 13.29
C GLY A 100 7.96 5.73 13.42
N TYR A 101 8.48 6.44 12.42
CA TYR A 101 8.46 7.89 12.39
C TYR A 101 7.99 8.39 11.03
N ILE A 102 7.29 9.52 11.06
CA ILE A 102 6.89 10.28 9.87
C ILE A 102 7.64 11.61 9.91
N ASP A 103 8.11 12.06 8.76
CA ASP A 103 8.79 13.34 8.63
C ASP A 103 7.83 14.54 8.72
N GLY A 104 8.34 15.76 8.52
CA GLY A 104 7.52 16.97 8.53
C GLY A 104 6.60 17.11 7.31
N SER A 105 6.86 16.38 6.22
CA SER A 105 6.06 16.45 5.00
C SER A 105 4.84 15.52 5.03
N ASP A 106 4.79 14.54 5.94
CA ASP A 106 3.74 13.51 6.03
C ASP A 106 3.68 12.61 4.78
N THR A 107 4.75 12.60 3.96
CA THR A 107 4.90 11.71 2.80
C THR A 107 6.06 10.73 2.95
N ASN A 108 6.99 11.00 3.87
CA ASN A 108 8.09 10.10 4.19
C ASN A 108 7.90 9.43 5.54
N PHE A 109 8.24 8.15 5.61
CA PHE A 109 8.18 7.42 6.86
C PHE A 109 9.18 6.28 6.95
N VAL A 110 9.48 5.87 8.18
CA VAL A 110 10.35 4.74 8.50
C VAL A 110 9.57 3.69 9.25
N LEU A 111 9.70 2.43 8.82
CA LEU A 111 9.19 1.26 9.51
C LEU A 111 10.34 0.41 10.01
N PHE A 112 10.18 -0.12 11.22
CA PHE A 112 11.06 -1.17 11.74
C PHE A 112 10.64 -2.54 11.22
N ALA A 113 11.54 -3.51 11.29
CA ALA A 113 11.24 -4.90 10.96
C ALA A 113 10.10 -5.47 11.82
N GLY A 114 9.37 -6.43 11.25
CA GLY A 114 8.17 -7.04 11.83
C GLY A 114 6.87 -6.30 11.52
N GLN A 115 6.90 -5.32 10.61
CA GLN A 115 5.75 -4.47 10.27
C GLN A 115 5.21 -4.82 8.89
N ILE A 116 3.88 -4.81 8.79
CA ILE A 116 3.14 -4.93 7.54
C ILE A 116 2.17 -3.76 7.50
N VAL A 117 2.15 -3.01 6.41
CA VAL A 117 1.22 -1.90 6.19
C VAL A 117 0.70 -1.93 4.76
N THR A 118 -0.46 -1.33 4.54
CA THR A 118 -1.02 -1.12 3.21
C THR A 118 -1.09 0.37 2.91
N LEU A 119 -0.64 0.75 1.73
CA LEU A 119 -0.61 2.12 1.24
C LEU A 119 -1.61 2.28 0.08
N ASP A 120 -2.52 3.24 0.24
CA ASP A 120 -3.55 3.63 -0.73
C ASP A 120 -4.40 2.46 -1.26
N GLU A 121 -4.55 1.40 -0.45
CA GLU A 121 -5.21 0.15 -0.82
C GLU A 121 -4.62 -0.58 -2.05
N GLN A 122 -3.48 -0.10 -2.56
CA GLN A 122 -2.82 -0.61 -3.78
C GLN A 122 -1.53 -1.35 -3.49
N LEU A 123 -0.80 -0.96 -2.46
CA LEU A 123 0.49 -1.57 -2.11
C LEU A 123 0.42 -2.19 -0.73
N GLU A 124 0.84 -3.45 -0.58
CA GLU A 124 1.19 -3.99 0.73
C GLU A 124 2.71 -4.04 0.90
N LEU A 125 3.20 -3.41 1.96
CA LEU A 125 4.61 -3.28 2.30
C LEU A 125 4.92 -4.20 3.48
N HIS A 126 5.90 -5.07 3.32
CA HIS A 126 6.44 -5.94 4.37
C HIS A 126 7.84 -5.48 4.68
N VAL A 127 8.12 -5.23 5.96
CA VAL A 127 9.46 -4.93 6.45
C VAL A 127 9.84 -6.02 7.43
N ASP A 128 10.77 -6.89 7.03
CA ASP A 128 11.24 -8.03 7.81
C ASP A 128 12.71 -7.86 8.22
N GLU A 129 13.17 -8.68 9.15
CA GLU A 129 14.59 -8.79 9.44
C GLU A 129 15.34 -9.38 8.23
N ALA A 130 16.39 -8.69 7.79
CA ALA A 130 17.32 -9.24 6.80
C ALA A 130 18.25 -10.27 7.45
N LYS A 131 18.61 -11.30 6.70
CA LYS A 131 19.50 -12.38 7.18
C LYS A 131 20.97 -11.99 7.02
N GLY A 132 21.81 -12.47 7.95
CA GLY A 132 23.27 -12.33 7.90
C GLY A 132 23.83 -11.28 8.86
N GLU A 133 25.07 -11.47 9.29
CA GLU A 133 25.72 -10.61 10.30
C GLU A 133 25.94 -9.18 9.81
N ASN A 134 26.27 -9.00 8.53
CA ASN A 134 26.40 -7.66 7.93
C ASN A 134 25.07 -6.90 7.96
N ALA A 135 23.95 -7.58 7.66
CA ALA A 135 22.63 -6.95 7.68
C ALA A 135 22.25 -6.47 9.09
N LYS A 136 22.51 -7.28 10.12
CA LYS A 136 22.31 -6.87 11.52
C LYS A 136 23.19 -5.69 11.90
N LYS A 137 24.49 -5.72 11.54
CA LYS A 137 25.45 -4.66 11.84
C LYS A 137 25.03 -3.31 11.24
N HIS A 138 24.41 -3.32 10.06
CA HIS A 138 23.99 -2.09 9.38
C HIS A 138 22.50 -1.77 9.58
N GLY A 139 21.79 -2.51 10.43
CA GLY A 139 20.36 -2.29 10.66
C GLY A 139 19.52 -2.43 9.40
N CYS A 140 19.91 -3.34 8.49
CA CYS A 140 19.20 -3.56 7.24
C CYS A 140 17.91 -4.35 7.47
N ALA A 141 16.89 -4.04 6.68
CA ALA A 141 15.65 -4.80 6.60
C ALA A 141 15.51 -5.47 5.24
N ARG A 142 14.80 -6.59 5.18
CA ARG A 142 14.29 -7.13 3.91
C ARG A 142 12.94 -6.48 3.66
N VAL A 143 12.80 -5.85 2.50
CA VAL A 143 11.57 -5.18 2.09
C VAL A 143 10.92 -6.00 0.98
N ARG A 144 9.63 -6.26 1.12
CA ARG A 144 8.81 -6.86 0.06
C ARG A 144 7.61 -5.97 -0.21
N ILE A 145 7.35 -5.69 -1.47
CA ILE A 145 6.24 -4.84 -1.91
C ILE A 145 5.38 -5.64 -2.86
N TYR A 146 4.08 -5.65 -2.59
CA TYR A 146 3.09 -6.37 -3.38
C TYR A 146 2.03 -5.39 -3.90
N HIS A 147 1.70 -5.47 -5.19
CA HIS A 147 0.51 -4.83 -5.74
C HIS A 147 -0.74 -5.65 -5.40
N LEU A 148 -1.75 -4.97 -4.89
CA LEU A 148 -3.07 -5.49 -4.59
C LEU A 148 -4.02 -5.25 -5.78
N PRO A 149 -5.09 -6.06 -5.93
CA PRO A 149 -5.46 -7.21 -5.10
C PRO A 149 -4.78 -8.54 -5.50
N GLU A 150 -3.99 -8.59 -6.57
CA GLU A 150 -3.41 -9.85 -7.07
C GLU A 150 -2.21 -10.34 -6.26
N TRP A 151 -1.73 -9.55 -5.30
CA TRP A 151 -0.52 -9.83 -4.53
C TRP A 151 0.71 -10.05 -5.43
N SER A 152 0.79 -9.30 -6.53
CA SER A 152 1.91 -9.41 -7.45
C SER A 152 3.13 -8.72 -6.87
N LYS A 153 4.22 -9.48 -6.68
CA LYS A 153 5.43 -8.97 -6.04
C LYS A 153 6.17 -8.01 -6.98
N GLN A 154 6.33 -6.76 -6.55
CA GLN A 154 7.08 -5.73 -7.28
C GLN A 154 8.55 -5.66 -6.83
N LEU A 155 8.78 -5.82 -5.53
CA LEU A 155 10.11 -5.66 -4.93
C LEU A 155 10.35 -6.74 -3.86
N ASP A 156 11.60 -7.22 -3.79
CA ASP A 156 12.10 -8.18 -2.78
C ASP A 156 13.61 -7.96 -2.58
N GLU A 157 13.96 -6.93 -1.81
CA GLU A 157 15.34 -6.47 -1.68
C GLU A 157 15.74 -6.25 -0.22
N VAL A 158 17.06 -6.17 0.03
CA VAL A 158 17.60 -5.78 1.33
C VAL A 158 17.93 -4.30 1.28
N TRP A 159 17.36 -3.54 2.22
CA TRP A 159 17.54 -2.11 2.34
C TRP A 159 18.26 -1.75 3.63
N CYS A 160 19.29 -0.91 3.55
CA CYS A 160 20.10 -0.48 4.68
C CYS A 160 20.00 1.05 4.80
N ALA A 161 19.12 1.52 5.68
CA ALA A 161 18.94 2.94 5.93
C ALA A 161 20.28 3.60 6.37
N GLY A 162 20.58 4.80 5.83
CA GLY A 162 21.87 5.47 6.01
C GLY A 162 22.95 5.10 4.97
N HIS A 163 22.73 4.02 4.22
CA HIS A 163 23.53 3.63 3.06
C HIS A 163 22.73 3.76 1.75
N ASN A 164 21.46 3.39 1.80
CA ASN A 164 20.49 3.55 0.72
C ASN A 164 19.63 4.80 0.95
N GLU A 165 19.19 5.42 -0.14
CA GLU A 165 18.13 6.44 -0.15
C GLU A 165 16.78 5.85 0.33
N PRO A 166 15.76 6.64 0.66
CA PRO A 166 14.41 6.11 0.85
C PRO A 166 13.87 5.40 -0.40
N ILE A 167 13.10 4.33 -0.20
CA ILE A 167 12.43 3.60 -1.28
C ILE A 167 11.29 4.47 -1.81
N GLN A 168 11.35 4.78 -3.11
CA GLN A 168 10.32 5.54 -3.81
C GLN A 168 9.17 4.62 -4.20
N LEU A 169 7.93 4.99 -3.83
CA LEU A 169 6.72 4.20 -4.08
C LEU A 169 5.76 4.88 -5.06
#